data_AF-A0A2D6REC9-F1
#
_entry.id   AF-A0A2D6REC9-F1
#
_cell.length_a   1.000
_cell.length_b   1.000
_cell.length_c   1.000
_cell.angle_alpha   90.00
_cell.angle_beta   90.00
_cell.angle_gamma   90.00
#
_symmetry.space_group_name_H-M   'P 1'
#
loop_
_entity.id
_entity.type
_entity.pdbx_description
1 polymer ?
#
loop_
_entity_poly.entity_id
_entity_poly.type
_entity_poly.pdbx_seq_one_letter_code
_entity_poly.pdbx_strand_id
1 'polypeptide(L)'
;MNTRYLKRMTKSIWLFSLLAGSIGAIAITSIVLAWEFLENPGGLYHDHRQIHWPIVYETAISWLLEAFIVFTLISAITYRLFLNDNKSNQFTE
;
A
#
# COMPACT_ATOMS: atom_id res chain seq x y z
N MET A 1 15.45 22.09 19.92
CA MET A 1 15.09 21.53 18.59
C MET A 1 13.87 22.28 18.05
N ASN A 2 13.96 22.90 16.88
CA ASN A 2 12.93 23.79 16.35
C ASN A 2 11.70 22.99 15.86
N THR A 3 10.51 23.31 16.38
CA THR A 3 9.25 22.59 16.13
C THR A 3 8.83 22.59 14.65
N ARG A 4 9.28 23.58 13.86
CA ARG A 4 9.02 23.63 12.41
C ARG A 4 9.76 22.54 11.62
N TYR A 5 10.96 22.16 12.05
CA TYR A 5 11.76 21.13 11.38
C TYR A 5 11.19 19.73 11.59
N LEU A 6 10.73 19.43 12.82
CA LEU A 6 10.05 18.18 13.15
C LEU A 6 8.79 17.99 12.29
N LYS A 7 7.94 19.02 12.16
CA LYS A 7 6.73 18.96 11.33
C LYS A 7 7.02 18.72 9.84
N ARG A 8 8.09 19.30 9.30
CA ARG A 8 8.48 19.12 7.90
C ARG A 8 8.99 17.70 7.64
N MET A 9 9.80 17.14 8.54
CA MET A 9 10.28 15.75 8.44
C MET A 9 9.12 14.75 8.50
N THR A 10 8.21 14.89 9.48
CA THR A 10 7.08 13.95 9.60
C THR A 10 6.16 14.01 8.41
N LYS A 11 5.88 15.21 7.87
CA LYS A 11 5.08 15.37 6.64
C LYS A 11 5.71 14.64 5.44
N SER A 12 7.03 14.73 5.27
CA SER A 12 7.73 14.03 4.18
C SER A 12 7.64 12.51 4.32
N ILE A 13 7.80 11.98 5.53
CA ILE A 13 7.65 10.55 5.81
C ILE A 13 6.25 10.08 5.44
N TRP A 14 5.22 10.77 5.94
CA TRP A 14 3.83 10.39 5.65
C TRP A 14 3.47 10.50 4.17
N LEU A 15 3.89 11.57 3.48
CA LEU A 15 3.61 11.73 2.05
C LEU A 15 4.24 10.59 1.23
N PHE A 16 5.50 10.27 1.49
CA PHE A 16 6.19 9.16 0.81
C PHE A 16 5.48 7.83 1.10
N SER A 17 5.16 7.57 2.37
CA SER A 17 4.58 6.29 2.79
C SER A 17 3.16 6.09 2.26
N LEU A 18 2.36 7.16 2.20
CA LEU A 18 1.03 7.12 1.58
C LEU A 18 1.11 6.84 0.08
N LEU A 19 2.03 7.48 -0.64
CA LEU A 19 2.23 7.24 -2.07
C LEU A 19 2.70 5.82 -2.35
N ALA A 20 3.74 5.35 -1.63
CA ALA A 20 4.24 3.99 -1.74
C ALA A 20 3.17 2.96 -1.37
N GLY A 21 2.41 3.24 -0.30
CA GLY A 21 1.28 2.44 0.16
C GLY A 21 0.20 2.29 -0.91
N SER A 22 -0.23 3.40 -1.52
CA SER A 22 -1.24 3.37 -2.59
C SER A 22 -0.76 2.58 -3.81
N ILE A 23 0.49 2.80 -4.25
CA ILE A 23 1.04 2.07 -5.41
C ILE A 23 1.12 0.57 -5.13
N GLY A 24 1.67 0.17 -3.98
CA GLY A 24 1.79 -1.23 -3.58
C GLY A 24 0.42 -1.90 -3.43
N ALA A 25 -0.54 -1.21 -2.82
CA ALA A 25 -1.89 -1.73 -2.65
C ALA A 25 -2.61 -1.94 -4.00
N ILE A 26 -2.58 -0.95 -4.89
CA ILE A 26 -3.20 -1.06 -6.22
C ILE A 26 -2.57 -2.23 -6.99
N ALA A 27 -1.24 -2.39 -6.93
CA ALA A 27 -0.55 -3.48 -7.62
C ALA A 27 -0.99 -4.85 -7.11
N ILE A 28 -0.97 -5.07 -5.79
CA ILE A 28 -1.36 -6.35 -5.19
C ILE A 28 -2.84 -6.64 -5.40
N THR A 29 -3.73 -5.67 -5.15
CA THR A 29 -5.17 -5.85 -5.41
C THR A 29 -5.43 -6.20 -6.86
N SER A 30 -4.76 -5.56 -7.82
CA SER A 30 -4.93 -5.87 -9.24
C SER A 30 -4.50 -7.30 -9.58
N ILE A 31 -3.39 -7.77 -9.01
CA ILE A 31 -2.90 -9.14 -9.20
C ILE A 31 -3.89 -10.14 -8.62
N VAL A 32 -4.32 -9.95 -7.38
CA VAL A 32 -5.26 -10.86 -6.71
C VAL A 32 -6.61 -10.88 -7.42
N LEU A 33 -7.15 -9.70 -7.77
CA LEU A 33 -8.42 -9.62 -8.46
C LEU A 33 -8.36 -10.27 -9.85
N ALA A 34 -7.28 -10.06 -10.59
CA ALA A 34 -7.09 -10.72 -11.88
C ALA A 34 -6.98 -12.24 -11.73
N TRP A 35 -6.26 -12.71 -10.70
CA TRP A 35 -6.14 -14.12 -10.40
C TRP A 35 -7.49 -14.75 -10.05
N GLU A 36 -8.22 -14.18 -9.09
CA GLU A 36 -9.51 -14.69 -8.65
C GLU A 36 -10.58 -14.62 -9.74
N PHE A 37 -10.54 -13.57 -10.57
CA PHE A 37 -11.44 -13.45 -11.71
C PHE A 37 -11.17 -14.51 -12.78
N LEU A 38 -9.90 -14.86 -13.05
CA LEU A 38 -9.54 -15.91 -14.02
C LEU A 38 -9.84 -17.31 -13.50
N GLU A 39 -9.55 -17.58 -12.23
CA GLU A 39 -9.82 -18.87 -11.59
C GLU A 39 -11.33 -19.09 -11.40
N ASN A 40 -12.07 -17.99 -11.18
CA ASN A 40 -13.52 -17.96 -11.05
C ASN A 40 -14.07 -19.09 -10.16
N PRO A 41 -13.60 -19.19 -8.90
CA PRO A 41 -13.94 -20.29 -8.02
C PRO A 41 -15.45 -20.40 -7.85
N GLY A 42 -16.02 -21.57 -8.21
CA GLY A 42 -17.45 -21.82 -8.12
C GLY A 42 -18.33 -20.93 -9.00
N GLY A 43 -17.77 -20.23 -10.00
CA GLY A 43 -18.54 -19.32 -10.86
C GLY A 43 -18.93 -18.00 -10.20
N LEU A 44 -18.25 -17.61 -9.11
CA LEU A 44 -18.63 -16.44 -8.31
C LEU A 44 -18.44 -15.12 -9.06
N TYR A 45 -17.36 -14.96 -9.82
CA TYR A 45 -16.97 -13.69 -10.44
C TYR A 45 -17.69 -13.45 -11.76
N HIS A 46 -17.88 -14.52 -12.55
CA HIS A 46 -18.63 -14.45 -13.79
C HIS A 46 -19.25 -15.80 -14.13
N ASP A 47 -20.40 -15.76 -14.79
CA ASP A 47 -21.05 -16.92 -15.37
C ASP A 47 -21.14 -16.76 -16.90
N HIS A 48 -21.70 -17.74 -17.60
CA HIS A 48 -21.80 -17.79 -19.06
C HIS A 48 -22.59 -16.61 -19.65
N ARG A 49 -23.31 -15.86 -18.81
CA ARG A 49 -24.23 -14.79 -19.21
C ARG A 49 -23.84 -13.40 -18.69
N GLN A 50 -23.06 -13.31 -17.60
CA GLN A 50 -22.83 -12.02 -16.92
C GLN A 50 -21.65 -12.05 -15.95
N ILE A 51 -21.09 -10.87 -15.67
CA ILE A 51 -20.10 -10.63 -14.62
C ILE A 51 -20.84 -10.18 -13.35
N HIS A 52 -20.51 -10.79 -12.21
CA HIS A 52 -21.04 -10.41 -10.91
C HIS A 52 -20.20 -9.27 -10.29
N TRP A 53 -20.36 -8.07 -10.83
CA TRP A 53 -19.64 -6.86 -10.40
C TRP A 53 -19.66 -6.55 -8.90
N PRO A 54 -20.73 -6.83 -8.13
CA PRO A 54 -20.72 -6.60 -6.68
C PRO A 54 -19.61 -7.38 -5.97
N ILE A 55 -19.41 -8.66 -6.33
CA ILE A 55 -18.37 -9.51 -5.74
C ILE A 55 -17.00 -8.99 -6.13
N VAL A 56 -16.79 -8.66 -7.41
CA VAL A 56 -15.54 -8.06 -7.91
C VAL A 56 -15.18 -6.81 -7.10
N TYR A 57 -16.16 -5.93 -6.86
CA TYR A 57 -15.96 -4.68 -6.14
C TYR A 57 -15.67 -4.89 -4.64
N GLU A 58 -16.41 -5.79 -3.98
CA GLU A 58 -16.20 -6.14 -2.58
C GLU A 58 -14.80 -6.73 -2.36
N THR A 59 -14.39 -7.67 -3.21
CA THR A 59 -13.04 -8.25 -3.20
C THR A 59 -11.98 -7.18 -3.43
N ALA A 60 -12.17 -6.31 -4.43
CA ALA A 60 -11.22 -5.25 -4.74
C ALA A 60 -11.03 -4.31 -3.54
N ILE A 61 -12.11 -3.88 -2.88
CA ILE A 61 -12.03 -3.00 -1.71
C ILE A 61 -11.37 -3.68 -0.52
N SER A 62 -11.73 -4.94 -0.23
CA SER A 62 -11.15 -5.68 0.89
C SER A 62 -9.63 -5.74 0.77
N TRP A 63 -9.15 -6.19 -0.40
CA TRP A 63 -7.71 -6.28 -0.68
C TRP A 63 -7.04 -4.91 -0.73
N LEU A 64 -7.68 -3.91 -1.35
CA LEU A 64 -7.11 -2.56 -1.46
C LEU A 64 -6.89 -1.93 -0.09
N LEU A 65 -7.88 -2.02 0.80
CA LEU A 65 -7.79 -1.42 2.13
C LEU A 65 -6.74 -2.12 2.99
N GLU A 66 -6.75 -3.45 3.03
CA GLU A 66 -5.79 -4.24 3.80
C GLU A 66 -4.37 -4.01 3.30
N ALA A 67 -4.14 -4.13 1.99
CA ALA A 67 -2.83 -3.90 1.40
C ALA A 67 -2.36 -2.45 1.62
N PHE A 68 -3.24 -1.46 1.49
CA PHE A 68 -2.91 -0.05 1.70
C PHE A 68 -2.39 0.20 3.12
N ILE A 69 -3.06 -0.33 4.14
CA ILE A 69 -2.64 -0.18 5.53
C ILE A 69 -1.25 -0.83 5.72
N VAL A 70 -1.08 -2.06 5.26
CA VAL A 70 0.17 -2.82 5.42
C VAL A 70 1.33 -2.13 4.71
N PHE A 71 1.20 -1.78 3.43
CA PHE A 71 2.27 -1.13 2.68
C PHE A 71 2.59 0.28 3.18
N THR A 72 1.59 1.04 3.62
CA THR A 72 1.82 2.37 4.24
C THR A 72 2.63 2.24 5.52
N LEU A 73 2.32 1.27 6.37
CA LEU A 73 3.06 1.06 7.63
C LEU A 73 4.49 0.57 7.38
N ILE A 74 4.68 -0.40 6.49
CA ILE A 74 5.99 -0.93 6.14
C ILE A 74 6.87 0.16 5.52
N SER A 75 6.33 0.96 4.60
CA SER A 75 7.07 2.07 3.98
C SER A 75 7.43 3.17 4.99
N ALA A 76 6.53 3.49 5.94
CA ALA A 76 6.82 4.44 7.00
C ALA A 76 7.95 3.99 7.92
N ILE A 77 7.94 2.72 8.33
CA ILE A 77 9.01 2.13 9.17
C ILE A 77 10.32 2.12 8.39
N THR A 78 10.30 1.63 7.16
CA THR A 78 11.50 1.50 6.30
C THR A 78 12.14 2.86 6.04
N TYR A 79 11.33 3.86 5.66
CA TYR A 79 11.83 5.20 5.38
C TYR A 79 12.38 5.87 6.64
N ARG A 80 11.76 5.63 7.81
CA ARG A 80 12.29 6.11 9.10
C ARG A 80 13.64 5.49 9.44
N LEU A 81 13.80 4.17 9.25
CA LEU A 81 15.07 3.47 9.49
C LEU A 81 16.17 3.99 8.56
N PHE A 82 15.86 4.16 7.27
CA PHE A 82 16.78 4.74 6.28
C PHE A 82 17.24 6.16 6.65
N LEU A 83 16.32 7.01 7.12
CA LEU A 83 16.68 8.36 7.58
C LEU A 83 17.53 8.35 8.85
N ASN A 84 17.41 7.33 9.70
CA ASN A 84 18.21 7.22 10.91
C ASN A 84 19.65 6.77 10.61
N ASP A 85 19.81 5.79 9.72
CA ASP A 85 21.11 5.28 9.28
C ASP A 85 21.95 6.36 8.58
N ASN A 86 21.33 7.16 7.70
CA ASN A 86 22.01 8.29 7.06
C ASN A 86 22.47 9.36 8.06
N LYS A 87 21.80 9.51 9.20
CA LYS A 87 22.24 10.46 10.22
C LYS A 87 23.46 9.98 10.98
N SER A 88 23.58 8.69 11.28
CA SER A 88 24.76 8.15 12.00
C SER A 88 26.05 8.28 11.18
N ASN A 89 25.97 8.12 9.86
CA ASN A 89 27.15 8.23 8.99
C ASN A 89 27.72 9.65 8.92
N GLN A 90 26.91 10.69 9.14
CA GLN A 90 27.40 12.09 9.12
C GLN A 90 28.10 12.55 10.41
N PHE A 91 28.06 11.77 11.50
CA PHE A 91 28.77 12.09 12.75
C PHE A 91 30.08 11.32 12.91
N THR A 92 30.42 10.47 11.95
CA THR A 92 31.63 9.63 11.96
C THR A 92 32.65 10.02 10.89
N GLU A 93 32.34 10.99 10.04
CA GLU A 93 33.26 11.72 9.14
C GLU A 93 33.61 13.10 9.74
#